data_AF-A0A7W9YK85-F1
#
_entry.id   AF-A0A7W9YK85-F1
#
_cell.length_a   1.000
_cell.length_b   1.000
_cell.length_c   1.000
_cell.angle_alpha   90.00
_cell.angle_beta   90.00
_cell.angle_gamma   90.00
#
_symmetry.space_group_name_H-M   'P 1'
#
loop_
_entity.id
_entity.type
_entity.pdbx_description
1 polymer ?
#
loop_
_entity_poly.entity_id
_entity_poly.type
_entity_poly.pdbx_seq_one_letter_code
_entity_poly.pdbx_strand_id
1 'polypeptide(L)'
;MDSNGWADIGYNFLVDRSGVVYEGRGWNVAGAHAAPRNVQGIGVCFIGRDGDATDAAKRSIRALYEEACRRVGRRLRMRGHRDINSTSCPGDDLYAWVKSGMPVDGAPTAPASEKRPSAEKAPPFPLPARWAFGRRTGPTWMVSGYYSHRSDLRRWQHRMRQRGWNIAADGLYGPQTERVTRRFQREKGLSTDGLIGKKTWEAAWAAPVT
;
A
#
# COMPACT_ATOMS: atom_id res chain seq x y z
N MET A 1 -16.81 3.63 -1.42
CA MET A 1 -15.75 4.66 -1.51
C MET A 1 -16.34 5.97 -2.00
N ASP A 2 -17.11 5.94 -3.09
CA ASP A 2 -17.48 7.16 -3.83
C ASP A 2 -18.60 8.01 -3.20
N SER A 3 -19.39 7.46 -2.28
CA SER A 3 -20.49 8.18 -1.62
C SER A 3 -20.17 8.70 -0.21
N ASN A 4 -19.04 8.28 0.40
CA ASN A 4 -18.65 8.66 1.76
C ASN A 4 -17.47 9.65 1.80
N GLY A 5 -16.97 10.10 0.65
CA GLY A 5 -15.81 11.00 0.56
C GLY A 5 -14.48 10.37 1.00
N TRP A 6 -14.38 9.04 1.02
CA TRP A 6 -13.18 8.33 1.47
C TRP A 6 -12.15 8.23 0.35
N ALA A 7 -11.01 8.91 0.51
CA ALA A 7 -9.95 8.95 -0.48
C ALA A 7 -9.16 7.63 -0.62
N ASP A 8 -9.23 6.72 0.37
CA ASP A 8 -8.45 5.47 0.41
C ASP A 8 -9.00 4.47 1.44
N ILE A 9 -8.46 3.24 1.46
CA ILE A 9 -8.75 2.20 2.45
C ILE A 9 -8.46 2.71 3.87
N GLY A 10 -9.44 2.53 4.76
CA GLY A 10 -9.45 2.93 6.17
C GLY A 10 -8.27 2.41 7.00
N TYR A 11 -7.94 1.14 6.80
CA TYR A 11 -7.08 0.36 7.68
C TYR A 11 -5.61 0.49 7.31
N ASN A 12 -4.74 0.30 8.29
CA ASN A 12 -3.30 0.27 8.08
C ASN A 12 -2.87 -1.01 7.36
N PHE A 13 -3.48 -2.14 7.73
CA PHE A 13 -3.24 -3.44 7.10
C PHE A 13 -4.54 -4.18 6.89
N LEU A 14 -4.54 -5.08 5.91
CA LEU A 14 -5.60 -6.05 5.70
C LEU A 14 -4.99 -7.45 5.68
N VAL A 15 -5.70 -8.44 6.19
CA VAL A 15 -5.28 -9.84 6.22
C VAL A 15 -6.39 -10.70 5.66
N ASP A 16 -6.10 -11.51 4.64
CA ASP A 16 -7.09 -12.44 4.11
C ASP A 16 -7.14 -13.77 4.87
N ARG A 17 -8.08 -14.64 4.48
CA ARG A 17 -8.23 -15.99 5.04
C ARG A 17 -7.02 -16.90 4.85
N SER A 18 -6.12 -16.62 3.91
CA SER A 18 -4.89 -17.39 3.71
C SER A 18 -3.72 -16.88 4.57
N GLY A 19 -3.91 -15.76 5.27
CA GLY A 19 -2.89 -15.11 6.07
C GLY A 19 -1.99 -14.17 5.28
N VAL A 20 -2.31 -13.86 4.02
CA VAL A 20 -1.59 -12.85 3.24
C VAL A 20 -1.90 -11.47 3.83
N VAL A 21 -0.85 -10.66 4.01
CA VAL A 21 -0.95 -9.31 4.57
C VAL A 21 -0.82 -8.29 3.46
N TYR A 22 -1.86 -7.49 3.28
CA TYR A 22 -1.90 -6.36 2.36
C TYR A 22 -1.65 -5.07 3.13
N GLU A 23 -0.72 -4.25 2.64
CA GLU A 23 -0.51 -2.92 3.17
C GLU A 23 -1.62 -1.98 2.69
N GLY A 24 -2.34 -1.40 3.64
CA GLY A 24 -3.25 -0.27 3.42
C GLY A 24 -2.49 1.02 3.64
N ARG A 25 -2.85 1.75 4.71
CA ARG A 25 -2.13 2.98 5.10
C ARG A 25 -0.74 2.72 5.72
N GLY A 26 -0.40 1.47 6.01
CA GLY A 26 0.92 1.10 6.52
C GLY A 26 1.20 1.63 7.93
N TRP A 27 2.47 1.64 8.30
CA TRP A 27 2.90 1.97 9.68
C TRP A 27 2.92 3.47 9.99
N ASN A 28 3.15 4.31 8.99
CA ASN A 28 3.57 5.70 9.18
C ASN A 28 2.46 6.71 8.88
N VAL A 29 1.29 6.24 8.46
CA VAL A 29 0.13 7.09 8.15
C VAL A 29 -1.00 6.74 9.12
N ALA A 30 -1.65 7.77 9.66
CA ALA A 30 -2.81 7.60 10.51
C ALA A 30 -3.90 6.79 9.80
N GLY A 31 -4.54 5.89 10.54
CA GLY A 31 -5.69 5.16 10.05
C GLY A 31 -6.90 6.08 9.83
N ALA A 32 -7.93 5.55 9.17
CA ALA A 32 -9.29 6.09 9.20
C ALA A 32 -10.27 4.93 9.35
N HIS A 33 -10.06 4.15 10.42
CA HIS A 33 -10.74 2.87 10.65
C HIS A 33 -11.52 2.81 11.96
N ALA A 34 -11.29 3.71 12.92
CA ALA A 34 -11.95 3.72 14.23
C ALA A 34 -11.96 5.13 14.85
N ALA A 35 -12.61 6.10 14.19
CA ALA A 35 -12.71 7.46 14.70
C ALA A 35 -13.41 7.49 16.08
N PRO A 36 -12.95 8.29 17.06
CA PRO A 36 -11.89 9.29 16.98
C PRO A 36 -10.47 8.76 17.28
N ARG A 37 -10.28 7.45 17.47
CA ARG A 37 -8.99 6.85 17.90
C ARG A 37 -8.05 6.43 16.77
N ASN A 38 -8.27 6.97 15.57
CA ASN A 38 -7.52 6.67 14.34
C ASN A 38 -5.99 6.84 14.43
N VAL A 39 -5.50 7.70 15.33
CA VAL A 39 -4.06 7.99 15.53
C VAL A 39 -3.46 7.26 16.74
N GLN A 40 -4.28 6.56 17.53
CA GLN A 40 -3.84 5.95 18.79
C GLN A 40 -3.39 4.49 18.63
N GLY A 41 -3.50 3.93 17.43
CA GLY A 41 -3.14 2.55 17.15
C GLY A 41 -3.10 2.25 15.65
N ILE A 42 -2.83 0.99 15.35
CA ILE A 42 -2.81 0.43 13.99
C ILE A 42 -4.09 -0.38 13.79
N GLY A 43 -4.85 -0.09 12.74
CA GLY A 43 -6.03 -0.85 12.36
C GLY A 43 -5.70 -1.99 11.41
N VAL A 44 -6.08 -3.21 11.79
CA VAL A 44 -5.97 -4.40 10.94
C VAL A 44 -7.37 -4.84 10.55
N CYS A 45 -7.66 -4.90 9.25
CA CYS A 45 -8.89 -5.46 8.71
C CYS A 45 -8.67 -6.93 8.39
N PHE A 46 -9.59 -7.79 8.81
CA PHE A 46 -9.65 -9.15 8.29
C PHE A 46 -10.62 -9.21 7.10
N ILE A 47 -10.15 -9.73 5.97
CA ILE A 47 -10.94 -9.89 4.74
C ILE A 47 -11.63 -11.25 4.81
N GLY A 48 -12.85 -11.26 5.33
CA GLY A 48 -13.64 -12.46 5.53
C GLY A 48 -14.97 -12.17 6.18
N ARG A 49 -15.56 -13.21 6.75
CA ARG A 49 -16.81 -13.18 7.52
C ARG A 49 -16.54 -13.63 8.95
N ASP A 50 -17.51 -13.39 9.82
CA ASP A 50 -17.42 -13.91 11.17
C ASP A 50 -17.30 -15.45 11.16
N GLY A 51 -16.42 -15.99 12.00
CA GLY A 51 -16.13 -17.42 12.09
C GLY A 51 -15.25 -18.00 10.96
N ASP A 52 -14.78 -17.24 9.98
CA ASP A 52 -13.94 -17.77 8.87
C ASP A 52 -12.45 -17.42 8.95
N ALA A 53 -12.02 -16.80 10.06
CA ALA A 53 -10.64 -16.50 10.37
C ALA A 53 -9.83 -17.76 10.67
N THR A 54 -9.01 -18.16 9.70
CA THR A 54 -8.11 -19.31 9.80
C THR A 54 -6.94 -19.03 10.75
N ASP A 55 -6.24 -20.08 11.16
CA ASP A 55 -5.02 -19.95 11.97
C ASP A 55 -3.92 -19.16 11.25
N ALA A 56 -3.85 -19.27 9.92
CA ALA A 56 -2.90 -18.48 9.13
C ALA A 56 -3.22 -16.98 9.22
N ALA A 57 -4.51 -16.61 9.11
CA ALA A 57 -4.94 -15.22 9.31
C ALA A 57 -4.67 -14.74 10.74
N LYS A 58 -5.01 -15.54 11.75
CA LYS A 58 -4.79 -15.24 13.17
C LYS A 58 -3.28 -15.05 13.48
N ARG A 59 -2.40 -15.90 12.92
CA ARG A 59 -0.94 -15.73 13.01
C ARG A 59 -0.45 -14.42 12.39
N SER A 60 -0.93 -14.07 11.19
CA SER A 60 -0.51 -12.83 10.52
C SER A 60 -1.01 -11.58 11.26
N ILE A 61 -2.25 -11.59 11.76
CA ILE A 61 -2.78 -10.52 12.62
C ILE A 61 -1.93 -10.38 13.89
N ARG A 62 -1.57 -11.50 14.51
CA ARG A 62 -0.72 -11.51 15.71
C ARG A 62 0.67 -10.95 15.43
N ALA A 63 1.28 -11.32 14.30
CA ALA A 63 2.60 -10.80 13.89
C ALA A 63 2.57 -9.27 13.69
N LEU A 64 1.50 -8.73 13.10
CA LEU A 64 1.31 -7.28 12.98
C LEU A 64 1.20 -6.59 14.34
N TYR A 65 0.50 -7.20 15.30
CA TYR A 65 0.42 -6.69 16.67
C TYR A 65 1.79 -6.66 17.36
N GLU A 66 2.58 -7.72 17.22
CA GLU A 66 3.91 -7.82 17.83
C GLU A 66 4.88 -6.81 17.22
N GLU A 67 4.85 -6.66 15.90
CA GLU A 67 5.63 -5.63 15.19
C GLU A 67 5.22 -4.22 15.62
N ALA A 68 3.92 -3.95 15.79
CA ALA A 68 3.44 -2.68 16.31
C ALA A 68 4.01 -2.42 17.72
N CYS A 69 3.95 -3.42 18.62
CA CYS A 69 4.51 -3.31 19.98
C CYS A 69 6.02 -3.07 19.96
N ARG A 70 6.75 -3.77 19.08
CA ARG A 70 8.20 -3.61 18.91
C ARG A 70 8.55 -2.18 18.47
N ARG A 71 7.84 -1.64 17.48
CA ARG A 71 8.05 -0.28 16.96
C ARG A 71 7.80 0.80 18.00
N VAL A 72 6.78 0.63 18.86
CA VAL A 72 6.47 1.60 19.92
C VAL A 72 7.25 1.36 21.21
N GLY A 73 8.02 0.27 21.31
CA GLY A 73 8.78 -0.09 22.51
C GLY A 73 7.93 -0.49 23.72
N ARG A 74 6.65 -0.81 23.54
CA ARG A 74 5.73 -1.20 24.62
C ARG A 74 4.59 -2.07 24.14
N ARG A 75 3.97 -2.82 25.05
CA ARG A 75 2.76 -3.58 24.74
C ARG A 75 1.58 -2.64 24.47
N LEU A 76 0.94 -2.81 23.32
CA LEU A 76 -0.28 -2.10 22.95
C LEU A 76 -1.52 -2.83 23.48
N ARG A 77 -2.61 -2.11 23.71
CA ARG A 77 -3.90 -2.71 24.08
C ARG A 77 -4.54 -3.33 22.84
N MET A 78 -4.95 -4.58 22.95
CA MET A 78 -5.76 -5.26 21.94
C MET A 78 -7.23 -4.85 22.11
N ARG A 79 -7.90 -4.51 21.01
CA ARG A 79 -9.32 -4.11 20.99
C ARG A 79 -9.97 -4.57 19.68
N GLY A 80 -11.25 -4.92 19.75
CA GLY A 80 -12.10 -5.04 18.57
C GLY A 80 -12.60 -3.65 18.13
N HIS A 81 -13.05 -3.53 16.88
CA HIS A 81 -13.64 -2.27 16.40
C HIS A 81 -14.89 -1.88 17.21
N ARG A 82 -15.68 -2.88 17.62
CA ARG A 82 -16.83 -2.73 18.53
C ARG A 82 -16.50 -2.15 19.92
N ASP A 83 -15.23 -2.17 20.35
CA ASP A 83 -14.80 -1.50 21.61
C ASP A 83 -14.61 0.03 21.44
N ILE A 84 -14.69 0.53 20.22
CA ILE A 84 -14.42 1.93 19.87
C ILE A 84 -15.64 2.57 19.21
N ASN A 85 -16.30 1.86 18.30
CA ASN A 85 -17.44 2.34 17.52
C ASN A 85 -18.64 1.42 17.67
N SER A 86 -19.86 1.95 17.45
CA SER A 86 -21.08 1.14 17.41
C SER A 86 -21.11 0.31 16.12
N THR A 87 -20.56 -0.90 16.18
CA THR A 87 -20.44 -1.82 15.04
C THR A 87 -20.37 -3.26 15.54
N SER A 88 -20.74 -4.22 14.68
CA SER A 88 -20.52 -5.65 14.93
C SER A 88 -19.10 -6.11 14.60
N CYS A 89 -18.27 -5.31 13.92
CA CYS A 89 -16.88 -5.66 13.61
C CYS A 89 -16.05 -5.87 14.90
N PRO A 90 -15.23 -6.93 15.02
CA PRO A 90 -14.77 -7.85 13.99
C PRO A 90 -15.60 -9.14 13.78
N GLY A 91 -16.83 -9.21 14.31
CA GLY A 91 -17.55 -10.48 14.49
C GLY A 91 -17.26 -11.08 15.86
N ASP A 92 -18.02 -12.10 16.26
CA ASP A 92 -17.93 -12.70 17.58
C ASP A 92 -16.71 -13.61 17.73
N ASP A 93 -16.31 -14.37 16.69
CA ASP A 93 -15.16 -15.29 16.76
C ASP A 93 -13.84 -14.54 16.94
N LEU A 94 -13.55 -13.60 16.04
CA LEU A 94 -12.33 -12.79 16.12
C LEU A 94 -12.34 -11.92 17.38
N TYR A 95 -13.50 -11.42 17.81
CA TYR A 95 -13.57 -10.64 19.03
C TYR A 95 -13.24 -11.48 20.26
N ALA A 96 -13.81 -12.68 20.39
CA ALA A 96 -13.48 -13.61 21.47
C ALA A 96 -11.97 -13.94 21.49
N TRP A 97 -11.39 -14.21 20.32
CA TRP A 97 -9.95 -14.46 20.17
C TRP A 97 -9.07 -13.24 20.53
N VAL A 98 -9.49 -12.03 20.17
CA VAL A 98 -8.81 -10.78 20.58
C VAL A 98 -8.85 -10.65 22.11
N LYS A 99 -10.00 -10.94 22.73
CA LYS A 99 -10.19 -10.84 24.18
C LYS A 99 -9.42 -11.90 24.97
N SER A 100 -9.13 -13.05 24.36
CA SER A 100 -8.27 -14.08 24.95
C SER A 100 -6.77 -13.79 24.79
N GLY A 101 -6.39 -12.63 24.23
CA GLY A 101 -5.00 -12.22 24.09
C GLY A 101 -4.33 -12.64 22.79
N MET A 102 -5.12 -13.00 21.78
CA MET A 102 -4.67 -13.48 20.47
C MET A 102 -3.69 -14.67 20.56
N PRO A 103 -4.07 -15.78 21.22
CA PRO A 103 -3.23 -16.98 21.25
C PRO A 103 -3.08 -17.55 19.83
N VAL A 104 -1.87 -17.99 19.48
CA VAL A 104 -1.59 -18.65 18.20
C VAL A 104 -0.65 -19.82 18.42
N ASP A 105 -0.93 -20.95 17.76
CA ASP A 105 -0.04 -22.10 17.72
C ASP A 105 0.88 -22.05 16.50
N GLY A 106 2.14 -22.44 16.71
CA GLY A 106 3.18 -22.45 15.68
C GLY A 106 3.83 -21.08 15.41
N ALA A 107 4.98 -21.11 14.73
CA ALA A 107 5.69 -19.89 14.34
C ALA A 107 4.80 -19.02 13.44
N PRO A 108 4.94 -17.67 13.48
CA PRO A 108 4.22 -16.79 12.58
C PRO A 108 4.37 -17.28 11.14
N THR A 109 3.26 -17.39 10.41
CA THR A 109 3.36 -17.41 8.95
C THR A 109 3.92 -16.05 8.58
N ALA A 110 5.24 -16.00 8.35
CA ALA A 110 5.94 -14.80 7.92
C ALA A 110 5.09 -14.18 6.82
N PRO A 111 4.73 -12.90 6.93
CA PRO A 111 3.85 -12.32 5.95
C PRO A 111 4.54 -12.51 4.61
N ALA A 112 3.83 -13.07 3.64
CA ALA A 112 3.88 -12.47 2.33
C ALA A 112 3.29 -11.06 2.50
N SER A 113 4.05 -10.16 3.17
CA SER A 113 4.22 -8.83 2.66
C SER A 113 4.65 -9.14 1.24
N GLU A 114 3.90 -8.73 0.23
CA GLU A 114 4.50 -8.68 -1.10
C GLU A 114 5.87 -8.06 -0.87
N LYS A 115 6.93 -8.87 -1.03
CA LYS A 115 8.30 -8.41 -0.89
C LYS A 115 8.29 -7.10 -1.65
N ARG A 116 8.58 -5.95 -1.00
CA ARG A 116 8.88 -4.69 -1.71
C ARG A 116 9.65 -5.12 -2.94
N PRO A 117 9.09 -4.97 -4.15
CA PRO A 117 9.48 -5.86 -5.22
C PRO A 117 10.99 -5.77 -5.37
N SER A 118 11.66 -6.91 -5.19
CA SER A 118 13.10 -6.99 -5.44
C SER A 118 13.36 -6.54 -6.86
N ALA A 119 14.57 -6.06 -7.14
CA ALA A 119 14.97 -5.68 -8.48
C ALA A 119 14.48 -6.72 -9.50
N GLU A 120 13.58 -6.30 -10.39
CA GLU A 120 12.94 -7.16 -11.39
C GLU A 120 13.32 -6.65 -12.77
N LYS A 121 13.33 -7.53 -13.77
CA LYS A 121 13.53 -7.12 -15.16
C LYS A 121 12.37 -6.21 -15.58
N ALA A 122 12.69 -4.98 -15.98
CA ALA A 122 11.69 -4.04 -16.44
C ALA A 122 10.98 -4.56 -17.71
N PRO A 123 9.66 -4.38 -17.84
CA PRO A 123 9.00 -4.55 -19.12
C PRO A 123 9.57 -3.55 -20.14
N PRO A 124 9.52 -3.86 -21.45
CA PRO A 124 9.99 -2.95 -22.48
C PRO A 124 9.40 -1.55 -22.32
N PHE A 125 10.24 -0.53 -22.51
CA PHE A 125 9.76 0.85 -22.51
C PHE A 125 8.83 1.05 -23.72
N PRO A 126 7.60 1.53 -23.51
CA PRO A 126 6.55 1.49 -24.53
C PRO A 126 6.58 2.63 -25.55
N LEU A 127 7.53 3.57 -25.42
CA LEU A 127 7.73 4.67 -26.36
C LEU A 127 9.10 4.51 -27.05
N PRO A 128 9.33 5.20 -28.20
CA PRO A 128 10.65 5.25 -28.81
C PRO A 128 11.71 5.73 -27.80
N ALA A 129 12.96 5.30 -27.95
CA ALA A 129 13.99 5.47 -26.92
C ALA A 129 14.28 6.93 -26.49
N ARG A 130 13.99 7.91 -27.35
CA ARG A 130 14.17 9.36 -27.10
C ARG A 130 12.91 10.05 -26.56
N TRP A 131 11.83 9.30 -26.38
CA TRP A 131 10.53 9.82 -25.98
C TRP A 131 10.29 9.57 -24.50
N ALA A 132 9.35 10.32 -23.92
CA ALA A 132 8.98 10.19 -22.51
C ALA A 132 7.51 10.50 -22.29
N PHE A 133 6.94 9.95 -21.22
CA PHE A 133 5.69 10.48 -20.66
C PHE A 133 5.98 11.73 -19.85
N GLY A 134 5.09 12.72 -19.95
CA GLY A 134 5.25 13.95 -19.19
C GLY A 134 3.99 14.78 -19.09
N ARG A 135 4.21 15.97 -18.53
CA ARG A 135 3.22 17.02 -18.24
C ARG A 135 2.39 17.44 -19.46
N ARG A 136 1.37 18.25 -19.19
CA ARG A 136 0.38 18.72 -20.16
C ARG A 136 0.98 19.29 -21.45
N THR A 137 2.06 20.07 -21.35
CA THR A 137 2.72 20.76 -22.46
C THR A 137 4.23 20.54 -22.45
N GLY A 138 4.82 20.36 -23.64
CA GLY A 138 6.26 20.13 -23.76
C GLY A 138 6.69 19.88 -25.21
N PRO A 139 7.90 19.37 -25.40
CA PRO A 139 8.47 19.16 -26.73
C PRO A 139 7.76 18.03 -27.48
N THR A 140 7.87 18.00 -28.81
CA THR A 140 7.15 17.07 -29.71
C THR A 140 7.46 15.59 -29.48
N TRP A 141 8.63 15.28 -28.90
CA TRP A 141 9.02 13.92 -28.53
C TRP A 141 8.42 13.45 -27.19
N MET A 142 7.70 14.32 -26.47
CA MET A 142 7.05 13.99 -25.21
C MET A 142 5.59 13.63 -25.45
N VAL A 143 5.19 12.44 -24.99
CA VAL A 143 3.78 12.06 -24.95
C VAL A 143 3.16 12.68 -23.72
N SER A 144 2.30 13.67 -23.93
CA SER A 144 1.44 14.20 -22.87
C SER A 144 0.48 13.10 -22.43
N GLY A 145 0.74 12.50 -21.26
CA GLY A 145 -0.16 11.52 -20.66
C GLY A 145 -1.33 12.20 -19.94
N TYR A 146 -1.46 13.52 -20.02
CA TYR A 146 -2.41 14.32 -19.26
C TYR A 146 -3.86 14.13 -19.70
N TYR A 147 -4.11 13.93 -21.00
CA TYR A 147 -5.45 13.93 -21.59
C TYR A 147 -5.99 12.54 -21.94
N SER A 148 -5.17 11.51 -21.84
CA SER A 148 -5.55 10.17 -22.31
C SER A 148 -5.03 9.12 -21.35
N HIS A 149 -5.93 8.26 -20.89
CA HIS A 149 -5.59 7.13 -20.04
C HIS A 149 -4.77 6.12 -20.85
N ARG A 150 -3.52 5.90 -20.45
CA ARG A 150 -2.62 4.94 -21.10
C ARG A 150 -2.37 3.74 -20.19
N SER A 151 -2.57 2.54 -20.73
CA SER A 151 -2.30 1.26 -20.03
C SER A 151 -0.84 1.17 -19.57
N ASP A 152 0.09 1.66 -20.38
CA ASP A 152 1.51 1.76 -20.07
C ASP A 152 1.81 2.66 -18.87
N LEU A 153 1.22 3.87 -18.86
CA LEU A 153 1.42 4.79 -17.75
C LEU A 153 0.79 4.24 -16.46
N ARG A 154 -0.38 3.60 -16.59
CA ARG A 154 -1.05 2.89 -15.49
C ARG A 154 -0.18 1.77 -14.92
N ARG A 155 0.57 1.06 -15.78
CA ARG A 155 1.51 0.01 -15.37
C ARG A 155 2.64 0.59 -14.52
N TRP A 156 3.25 1.70 -14.97
CA TRP A 156 4.30 2.36 -14.18
C TRP A 156 3.76 2.86 -12.83
N GLN A 157 2.58 3.48 -12.81
CA GLN A 157 1.95 3.93 -11.57
C GLN A 157 1.63 2.77 -10.62
N HIS A 158 1.13 1.63 -11.12
CA HIS A 158 0.96 0.41 -10.31
C HIS A 158 2.28 -0.05 -9.70
N ARG A 159 3.35 -0.07 -10.51
CA ARG A 159 4.69 -0.42 -9.99
C ARG A 159 5.13 0.54 -8.89
N MET A 160 4.88 1.84 -9.04
CA MET A 160 5.20 2.82 -8.00
C MET A 160 4.37 2.61 -6.72
N ARG A 161 3.08 2.27 -6.83
CA ARG A 161 2.27 1.88 -5.66
C ARG A 161 2.83 0.66 -4.95
N GLN A 162 3.21 -0.39 -5.69
CA GLN A 162 3.86 -1.60 -5.12
C GLN A 162 5.19 -1.29 -4.42
N ARG A 163 5.85 -0.21 -4.83
CA ARG A 163 7.08 0.29 -4.19
C ARG A 163 6.81 1.21 -2.99
N GLY A 164 5.56 1.37 -2.58
CA GLY A 164 5.14 2.20 -1.44
C GLY A 164 4.90 3.68 -1.77
N TRP A 165 4.87 4.06 -3.06
CA TRP A 165 4.61 5.46 -3.43
C TRP A 165 3.10 5.75 -3.46
N ASN A 166 2.71 6.82 -2.78
CA ASN A 166 1.32 7.31 -2.84
C ASN A 166 1.04 8.03 -4.17
N ILE A 167 0.52 7.27 -5.13
CA ILE A 167 0.17 7.72 -6.50
C ILE A 167 -1.10 7.03 -6.99
N ALA A 168 -1.98 7.76 -7.68
CA ALA A 168 -3.09 7.17 -8.41
C ALA A 168 -2.56 6.35 -9.60
N ALA A 169 -3.15 5.17 -9.85
CA ALA A 169 -2.85 4.35 -11.01
C ALA A 169 -4.00 4.43 -12.04
N ASP A 170 -4.26 5.65 -12.47
CA ASP A 170 -5.33 6.03 -13.40
C ASP A 170 -4.89 5.99 -14.86
N GLY A 171 -3.59 5.89 -15.15
CA GLY A 171 -3.02 5.99 -16.49
C GLY A 171 -2.89 7.42 -17.00
N LEU A 172 -3.01 8.43 -16.14
CA LEU A 172 -2.87 9.85 -16.47
C LEU A 172 -1.58 10.46 -15.90
N TYR A 173 -0.96 11.31 -16.71
CA TYR A 173 0.20 12.09 -16.30
C TYR A 173 -0.26 13.43 -15.70
N GLY A 174 -0.89 13.36 -14.53
CA GLY A 174 -1.31 14.53 -13.77
C GLY A 174 -0.22 15.11 -12.85
N PRO A 175 -0.53 16.19 -12.11
CA PRO A 175 0.41 16.83 -11.17
C PRO A 175 0.95 15.89 -10.07
N GLN A 176 0.15 14.90 -9.63
CA GLN A 176 0.61 13.87 -8.69
C GLN A 176 1.68 12.97 -9.32
N THR A 177 1.44 12.48 -10.55
CA THR A 177 2.40 11.66 -11.30
C THR A 177 3.71 12.40 -11.50
N GLU A 178 3.68 13.69 -11.85
CA GLU A 178 4.88 14.51 -11.98
C GLU A 178 5.66 14.62 -10.66
N ARG A 179 4.97 14.95 -9.56
CA ARG A 179 5.59 15.09 -8.23
C ARG A 179 6.28 13.80 -7.79
N VAL A 180 5.61 12.66 -7.97
CA VAL A 180 6.16 11.33 -7.64
C VAL A 180 7.34 11.00 -8.54
N THR A 181 7.24 11.27 -9.84
CA THR A 181 8.34 11.08 -10.79
C THR A 181 9.59 11.84 -10.36
N ARG A 182 9.47 13.13 -10.04
CA ARG A 182 10.61 13.96 -9.61
C ARG A 182 11.23 13.48 -8.30
N ARG A 183 10.41 13.06 -7.33
CA ARG A 183 10.91 12.51 -6.06
C ARG A 183 11.67 11.20 -6.29
N PHE A 184 11.08 10.31 -7.07
CA PHE A 184 11.71 9.04 -7.43
C PHE A 184 13.02 9.26 -8.18
N GLN A 185 13.06 10.20 -9.14
CA GLN A 185 14.29 10.54 -9.85
C GLN A 185 15.39 11.03 -8.91
N ARG A 186 15.09 11.97 -8.00
CA ARG A 186 16.04 12.41 -6.97
C ARG A 186 16.56 11.27 -6.12
N GLU A 187 15.65 10.43 -5.62
CA GLU A 187 15.99 9.29 -4.77
C GLU A 187 16.90 8.29 -5.48
N LYS A 188 16.75 8.12 -6.81
CA LYS A 188 17.55 7.20 -7.61
C LYS A 188 18.74 7.86 -8.32
N GLY A 189 19.05 9.12 -8.03
CA GLY A 189 20.16 9.84 -8.66
C GLY A 189 19.99 10.02 -10.18
N LEU A 190 18.75 10.07 -10.66
CA LEU A 190 18.41 10.30 -12.07
C LEU A 190 18.23 11.80 -12.33
N SER A 191 18.26 12.18 -13.63
CA SER A 191 17.81 13.50 -14.09
C SER A 191 16.43 13.80 -13.51
N THR A 192 16.30 14.87 -12.73
CA THR A 192 15.04 15.23 -12.05
C THR A 192 14.17 16.15 -12.90
N ASP A 193 13.96 15.77 -14.15
CA ASP A 193 13.19 16.52 -15.14
C ASP A 193 11.67 16.34 -15.02
N GLY A 194 11.23 15.37 -14.22
CA GLY A 194 9.81 15.03 -14.08
C GLY A 194 9.25 14.36 -15.34
N LEU A 195 10.07 13.64 -16.09
CA LEU A 195 9.67 12.87 -17.26
C LEU A 195 9.92 11.38 -17.03
N ILE A 196 8.96 10.54 -17.42
CA ILE A 196 9.14 9.08 -17.41
C ILE A 196 9.68 8.68 -18.78
N GLY A 197 10.99 8.86 -18.97
CA GLY A 197 11.75 8.30 -20.08
C GLY A 197 12.26 6.89 -19.75
N LYS A 198 12.94 6.25 -20.72
CA LYS A 198 13.43 4.86 -20.62
C LYS A 198 14.16 4.56 -19.29
N LYS A 199 15.10 5.41 -18.87
CA LYS A 199 15.86 5.22 -17.62
C LYS A 199 14.97 5.29 -16.36
N THR A 200 14.07 6.28 -16.29
CA THR A 200 13.10 6.41 -15.20
C THR A 200 12.15 5.22 -15.14
N TRP A 201 11.74 4.72 -16.31
CA TRP A 201 10.91 3.53 -16.43
C TRP A 201 11.65 2.31 -15.90
N GLU A 202 12.83 2.00 -16.42
CA GLU A 202 13.62 0.82 -16.01
C GLU A 202 13.95 0.82 -14.52
N ALA A 203 14.30 1.98 -13.96
CA ALA A 203 14.59 2.13 -12.54
C ALA A 203 13.40 1.74 -11.65
N ALA A 204 12.15 1.94 -12.09
CA ALA A 204 10.97 1.55 -11.30
C ALA A 204 10.89 0.03 -11.09
N TRP A 205 11.51 -0.79 -11.95
CA TRP A 205 11.61 -2.23 -11.73
C TRP A 205 12.93 -2.65 -11.11
N ALA A 206 14.06 -2.13 -11.62
CA ALA A 206 15.38 -2.62 -11.28
C ALA A 206 16.01 -1.95 -10.04
N ALA A 207 15.64 -0.72 -9.72
CA ALA A 207 16.27 -0.03 -8.60
C ALA A 207 15.79 -0.60 -7.25
N PRO A 208 16.67 -0.79 -6.26
CA PRO A 208 16.26 -1.17 -4.92
C PRO A 208 15.22 -0.18 -4.37
N VAL A 209 14.23 -0.69 -3.66
CA VAL A 209 13.32 0.18 -2.91
C VAL A 209 14.13 0.69 -1.71
N THR A 210 14.15 2.00 -1.50
CA THR A 210 14.80 2.66 -0.34
C THR A 210 13.79 3.06 0.72
#